data_AF-A0ABC8DZP5-F1
#
_entry.id   AF-A0ABC8DZP5-F1
#
_cell.length_a   1.000
_cell.length_b   1.000
_cell.length_c   1.000
_cell.angle_alpha   90.00
_cell.angle_beta   90.00
_cell.angle_gamma   90.00
#
_symmetry.space_group_name_H-M   'P 1'
#
loop_
_entity.id
_entity.type
_entity.pdbx_description
1 polymer ?
#
loop_
_entity_poly.entity_id
_entity_poly.type
_entity_poly.pdbx_seq_one_letter_code
_entity_poly.pdbx_strand_id
1 'polypeptide(L)' 'MARITRPLTNNEILKAKPREKDFTLHDGDGLFLLVKTSGKKL' A
#
# COMPACT_ATOMS: atom_id res chain seq x y z
N MET A 1 -11.11 -3.64 18.80
CA MET A 1 -11.82 -3.78 17.51
C MET A 1 -10.86 -4.45 16.52
N ALA A 2 -11.26 -5.54 15.88
CA ALA A 2 -10.48 -6.10 14.79
C ALA A 2 -10.41 -5.08 13.64
N ARG A 3 -9.21 -4.79 13.15
CA ARG A 3 -9.02 -3.79 12.09
C ARG A 3 -9.42 -4.41 10.76
N ILE A 4 -10.66 -4.18 10.33
CA ILE A 4 -11.11 -4.60 8.99
C ILE A 4 -10.35 -3.75 7.97
N THR A 5 -9.46 -4.40 7.21
CA THR A 5 -8.73 -3.77 6.12
C THR A 5 -9.56 -3.92 4.86
N ARG A 6 -9.87 -2.78 4.21
CA ARG A 6 -10.59 -2.80 2.94
C ARG A 6 -9.62 -3.05 1.79
N PRO A 7 -10.08 -3.67 0.69
CA PRO A 7 -9.31 -3.72 -0.53
C PRO A 7 -8.93 -2.31 -1.02
N LEU A 8 -7.72 -2.22 -1.54
CA LEU A 8 -7.17 -1.12 -2.28
C LEU A 8 -7.85 -1.06 -3.65
N THR A 9 -8.20 0.15 -4.03
CA THR A 9 -8.64 0.43 -5.39
C THR A 9 -7.44 0.70 -6.28
N ASN A 10 -7.60 0.47 -7.60
CA ASN A 10 -6.56 0.80 -8.57
C ASN A 10 -6.09 2.26 -8.47
N ASN A 11 -7.01 3.20 -8.17
CA ASN A 11 -6.67 4.60 -8.00
C ASN A 11 -5.74 4.85 -6.79
N GLU A 12 -5.94 4.11 -5.71
CA GLU A 12 -5.08 4.22 -4.51
C GLU A 12 -3.69 3.67 -4.79
N ILE A 13 -3.60 2.55 -5.51
CA ILE A 13 -2.33 1.98 -5.96
C ILE A 13 -1.60 2.98 -6.86
N LEU A 14 -2.29 3.60 -7.83
CA LEU A 14 -1.70 4.59 -8.74
C LEU A 14 -1.24 5.85 -8.02
N LYS A 15 -2.07 6.38 -7.10
CA LYS A 15 -1.78 7.61 -6.33
C LYS A 15 -0.74 7.41 -5.22
N ALA A 16 -0.43 6.18 -4.84
CA ALA A 16 0.62 5.91 -3.87
C ALA A 16 1.97 6.40 -4.41
N LYS A 17 2.55 7.39 -3.74
CA LYS A 17 3.85 7.99 -4.08
C LYS A 17 4.92 7.56 -3.06
N PRO A 18 6.19 7.45 -3.49
CA PRO A 18 7.32 7.27 -2.59
C PRO A 18 7.36 8.35 -1.51
N ARG A 19 7.88 7.97 -0.35
CA ARG A 19 8.12 8.84 0.79
C ARG A 19 9.59 8.74 1.20
N GLU A 20 9.97 9.41 2.28
CA GLU A 20 11.33 9.33 2.85
C GLU A 20 11.71 7.92 3.32
N LYS A 21 10.73 7.07 3.58
CA LYS A 21 10.91 5.66 3.99
C LYS A 21 9.93 4.76 3.25
N ASP A 22 10.35 3.51 3.03
CA ASP A 22 9.49 2.45 2.51
C ASP A 22 8.26 2.29 3.41
N PHE A 23 7.09 2.09 2.81
CA PHE A 23 5.85 1.90 3.55
C PHE A 23 4.91 0.92 2.85
N THR A 24 3.99 0.35 3.61
CA THR A 24 3.00 -0.60 3.12
C THR A 24 1.59 0.00 3.09
N LEU A 25 0.80 -0.39 2.10
CA LEU A 25 -0.65 -0.20 2.06
C LEU A 25 -1.31 -1.57 2.09
N HIS A 26 -2.13 -1.83 3.11
CA HIS A 26 -2.76 -3.15 3.29
C HIS A 26 -4.02 -3.28 2.43
N ASP A 27 -4.16 -4.43 1.77
CA ASP A 27 -5.26 -4.78 0.86
C ASP A 27 -6.27 -5.76 1.49
N GLY A 28 -5.95 -6.31 2.66
CA GLY A 28 -6.76 -7.33 3.33
C GLY A 28 -6.09 -8.70 3.26
N ASP A 29 -6.52 -9.64 4.11
CA ASP A 29 -6.05 -11.04 4.11
C ASP A 29 -4.53 -11.24 4.16
N GLY A 30 -3.79 -10.27 4.70
CA GLY A 30 -2.33 -10.28 4.75
C GLY A 30 -1.64 -9.78 3.46
N LEU A 31 -2.41 -9.46 2.41
CA LEU A 31 -1.91 -8.80 1.20
C LEU A 31 -1.64 -7.31 1.45
N PHE A 32 -0.56 -6.81 0.85
CA PHE A 32 -0.17 -5.41 0.91
C PHE A 32 0.62 -5.00 -0.33
N LEU A 33 0.60 -3.70 -0.62
CA LEU A 33 1.47 -3.05 -1.58
C LEU A 33 2.66 -2.42 -0.85
N LEU A 34 3.88 -2.79 -1.20
CA LEU A 34 5.10 -2.14 -0.73
C LEU A 34 5.49 -1.01 -1.68
N VAL A 35 5.49 0.23 -1.17
CA VAL A 35 5.94 1.40 -1.90
C VAL A 35 7.35 1.75 -1.46
N LYS A 36 8.32 1.55 -2.35
CA LYS A 36 9.73 1.85 -2.08
C LYS A 36 10.02 3.32 -2.29
N THR A 37 11.00 3.85 -1.56
CA THR A 37 11.56 5.19 -1.79
C THR A 37 12.04 5.38 -3.24
N SER A 38 12.41 4.29 -3.92
CA SER A 38 12.86 4.28 -5.32
C SER A 38 11.76 4.49 -6.37
N GLY A 39 10.47 4.58 -5.99
CA GLY A 39 9.37 4.62 -6.97
C GLY A 39 8.79 3.25 -7.33
N LYS A 40 9.47 2.15 -6.97
CA LYS A 40 8.95 0.80 -7.24
C LYS A 40 7.80 0.46 -6.30
N LYS A 41 6.81 -0.23 -6.85
CA LYS A 41 5.65 -0.78 -6.15
C LYS A 41 5.69 -2.29 -6.30
N LEU A 42 5.65 -3.03 -5.19
CA LEU A 42 5.76 -4.49 -5.11
C LEU A 42 4.55 -5.06 -4.37
#